data_AF-A0A7W2FV06-F1
#
_entry.id   AF-A0A7W2FV06-F1
#
_cell.length_a   1.000
_cell.length_b   1.000
_cell.length_c   1.000
_cell.angle_alpha   90.00
_cell.angle_beta   90.00
_cell.angle_gamma   90.00
#
_symmetry.space_group_name_H-M   'P 1'
#
loop_
_entity.id
_entity.type
_entity.pdbx_description
1 polymer ?
#
loop_
_entity_poly.entity_id
_entity_poly.type
_entity_poly.pdbx_seq_one_letter_code
_entity_poly.pdbx_strand_id
1 'polypeptide(L)'
;EQYAIQTGQHPAVTTAENIKTYRRQLDKIGFSFDWSREVRTSDPSYYKWTQWIFIQLFNSWYNKDTDKAEDISSLIAIFEKEGNINVNAEADDDVEQFSAEQWNAF
;
A
#
# COMPACT_ATOMS: atom_id res chain seq x y z
N GLU A 1 -14.07 9.55 9.07
CA GLU A 1 -13.34 10.74 9.59
C GLU A 1 -14.10 12.04 9.42
N GLN A 2 -14.68 12.34 8.26
CA GLN A 2 -15.49 13.56 8.04
C GLN A 2 -16.61 13.76 9.09
N TYR A 3 -17.26 12.68 9.53
CA TYR A 3 -18.27 12.73 10.60
C TYR A 3 -17.70 13.19 11.95
N ALA A 4 -16.51 12.70 12.32
CA ALA A 4 -15.83 13.08 13.55
C ALA A 4 -15.35 14.55 13.52
N ILE A 5 -14.97 15.04 12.34
CA ILE A 5 -14.62 16.45 12.12
C ILE A 5 -15.85 17.34 12.31
N GLN A 6 -17.02 16.92 11.82
CA GLN A 6 -18.28 17.67 11.93
C GLN A 6 -18.83 17.68 13.37
N THR A 7 -18.64 16.61 14.15
CA THR A 7 -19.15 16.50 15.52
C THR A 7 -18.14 16.90 16.59
N GLY A 8 -16.88 17.11 16.23
CA GLY A 8 -15.78 17.42 17.15
C GLY A 8 -15.35 16.25 18.05
N GLN A 9 -15.88 15.04 17.83
CA GLN A 9 -15.64 13.87 18.67
C GLN A 9 -14.50 13.02 18.10
N HIS A 10 -13.63 12.49 18.96
CA HIS A 10 -12.45 11.72 18.53
C HIS A 10 -12.84 10.55 17.60
N PRO A 11 -12.20 10.37 16.42
CA PRO A 11 -12.59 9.36 15.43
C PRO A 11 -12.66 7.94 15.97
N ALA A 12 -11.79 7.57 16.92
CA ALA A 12 -11.80 6.24 17.52
C ALA A 12 -13.11 5.94 18.30
N VAL A 13 -13.66 6.93 19.00
CA VAL A 13 -14.88 6.76 19.81
C VAL A 13 -16.09 6.62 18.89
N THR A 14 -16.23 7.54 17.93
CA THR A 14 -17.34 7.49 16.97
C THR A 14 -17.29 6.22 16.11
N THR A 15 -16.10 5.76 15.74
CA THR A 15 -15.93 4.49 15.00
C THR A 15 -16.40 3.29 15.82
N ALA A 16 -16.02 3.21 17.11
CA ALA A 16 -16.44 2.11 17.98
C ALA A 16 -17.96 2.07 18.21
N GLU A 17 -18.58 3.23 18.44
CA GLU A 17 -20.03 3.35 18.61
C GLU A 17 -20.80 2.98 17.34
N ASN A 18 -20.31 3.42 16.18
CA ASN A 18 -20.88 3.08 14.89
C ASN A 18 -20.80 1.58 14.61
N ILE A 19 -19.64 0.94 14.86
CA ILE A 19 -19.47 -0.51 14.69
C ILE A 19 -20.50 -1.28 15.53
N LYS A 20 -20.65 -0.92 16.81
CA LYS A 20 -21.65 -1.57 17.71
C LYS A 20 -23.08 -1.40 17.20
N THR A 21 -23.40 -0.22 16.66
CA THR A 21 -24.73 0.07 16.12
C THR A 21 -25.02 -0.77 14.88
N TYR A 22 -24.09 -0.82 13.92
CA TYR A 22 -24.22 -1.63 12.72
C TYR A 22 -24.29 -3.12 13.03
N ARG A 23 -23.46 -3.61 13.95
CA ARG A 23 -23.49 -5.01 14.43
C ARG A 23 -24.89 -5.42 14.89
N ARG A 24 -25.50 -4.60 15.76
CA ARG A 24 -26.86 -4.80 16.26
C ARG A 24 -27.91 -4.75 15.15
N GLN A 25 -27.74 -3.87 14.16
CA GLN A 25 -28.67 -3.76 13.03
C GLN A 25 -28.58 -4.99 12.12
N LEU A 26 -27.36 -5.48 11.82
CA LEU A 26 -27.13 -6.66 11.00
C LEU A 26 -27.68 -7.94 11.67
N ASP A 27 -27.51 -8.09 12.98
CA ASP A 27 -28.10 -9.21 13.73
C ASP A 27 -29.63 -9.21 13.67
N LYS A 28 -30.25 -8.03 13.73
CA LYS A 28 -31.72 -7.88 13.72
C LYS A 28 -32.37 -8.25 12.39
N ILE A 29 -31.66 -8.09 11.28
CA ILE A 29 -32.16 -8.43 9.94
C ILE A 29 -31.87 -9.88 9.55
N GLY A 30 -31.34 -10.69 10.48
CA GLY A 30 -31.16 -12.12 10.32
C GLY A 30 -29.97 -12.51 9.45
N PHE A 31 -29.03 -11.60 9.20
CA PHE A 31 -27.79 -11.96 8.51
C PHE A 31 -26.90 -12.80 9.43
N SER A 32 -26.63 -14.04 9.00
CA SER A 32 -25.71 -14.94 9.68
C SER A 32 -24.30 -14.77 9.11
N PHE A 33 -23.53 -13.85 9.70
CA PHE A 33 -22.09 -13.73 9.44
C PHE A 33 -21.29 -14.54 10.45
N ASP A 34 -20.14 -15.07 10.00
CA ASP A 34 -19.13 -15.61 10.90
C ASP A 34 -18.32 -14.45 11.51
N TRP A 35 -18.79 -13.99 12.66
CA TRP A 35 -18.18 -12.86 13.37
C TRP A 35 -16.79 -13.15 13.93
N SER A 36 -16.36 -14.42 13.96
CA SER A 36 -14.97 -14.75 14.29
C SER A 36 -13.97 -14.24 13.25
N ARG A 37 -14.46 -13.87 12.05
CA ARG A 37 -13.68 -13.32 10.94
C ARG A 37 -13.87 -11.81 10.74
N GLU A 38 -14.48 -11.12 11.71
CA GLU A 38 -14.59 -9.66 11.66
C GLU A 38 -13.19 -9.02 11.69
N VAL A 39 -12.92 -8.12 10.74
CA VAL A 39 -11.69 -7.31 10.70
C VAL A 39 -12.02 -5.83 10.72
N ARG A 40 -11.14 -5.04 11.33
CA ARG A 40 -11.26 -3.57 11.39
C ARG A 40 -9.99 -2.97 10.82
N THR A 41 -10.09 -2.24 9.73
CA THR A 41 -8.93 -1.70 9.01
C THR A 41 -8.15 -0.65 9.81
N SER A 42 -8.78 -0.04 10.82
CA SER A 42 -8.15 0.87 11.77
C SER A 42 -7.46 0.17 12.95
N ASP A 43 -7.60 -1.15 13.08
CA ASP A 43 -6.96 -1.92 14.15
C ASP A 43 -5.46 -2.12 13.84
N PRO A 44 -4.55 -1.86 14.79
CA PRO A 44 -3.12 -2.11 14.61
C PRO A 44 -2.76 -3.54 14.21
N SER A 45 -3.53 -4.53 14.67
CA SER A 45 -3.36 -5.93 14.27
C SER A 45 -3.69 -6.18 12.80
N TYR A 46 -4.48 -5.31 12.17
CA TYR A 46 -4.81 -5.37 10.75
C TYR A 46 -3.86 -4.51 9.91
N TYR A 47 -3.77 -3.21 10.18
CA TYR A 47 -3.02 -2.30 9.29
C TYR A 47 -1.52 -2.57 9.28
N LYS A 48 -0.97 -3.29 10.28
CA LYS A 48 0.42 -3.77 10.23
C LYS A 48 0.72 -4.58 8.96
N TRP A 49 -0.27 -5.32 8.45
CA TRP A 49 -0.13 -6.08 7.22
C TRP A 49 -0.15 -5.17 6.00
N THR A 50 -0.98 -4.13 6.00
CA THR A 50 -0.95 -3.09 4.97
C THR A 50 0.41 -2.39 4.93
N GLN A 51 0.98 -2.05 6.09
CA GLN A 51 2.33 -1.47 6.19
C GLN A 51 3.39 -2.43 5.66
N TRP A 52 3.30 -3.72 6.02
CA TRP A 52 4.22 -4.74 5.54
C TRP A 52 4.15 -4.89 4.01
N ILE A 53 2.94 -4.96 3.44
CA ILE A 53 2.72 -5.01 1.98
C ILE A 53 3.32 -3.78 1.31
N PHE A 54 3.10 -2.59 1.88
CA PHE A 54 3.66 -1.34 1.34
C PHE A 54 5.18 -1.41 1.27
N ILE A 55 5.86 -1.92 2.30
CA ILE A 55 7.33 -2.10 2.28
C ILE A 55 7.77 -3.06 1.17
N GLN A 56 7.01 -4.15 0.94
CA GLN A 56 7.33 -5.08 -0.15
C GLN A 56 7.23 -4.37 -1.52
N LEU A 57 6.15 -3.62 -1.74
CA LEU A 57 5.93 -2.87 -2.98
C LEU A 57 6.96 -1.76 -3.17
N PHE A 58 7.27 -1.01 -2.10
CA PHE A 58 8.23 0.09 -2.13
C PHE A 58 9.66 -0.38 -2.47
N ASN A 59 10.05 -1.57 -1.97
CA ASN A 59 11.34 -2.17 -2.29
C ASN A 59 11.31 -3.03 -3.56
N SER A 60 10.29 -2.87 -4.41
CA SER A 60 10.19 -3.60 -5.67
C SER A 60 10.01 -2.64 -6.86
N TRP A 61 10.35 -3.12 -8.05
CA TRP A 61 10.05 -2.47 -9.32
C TRP A 61 9.40 -3.48 -10.28
N TYR A 62 8.63 -3.01 -11.26
CA TYR A 62 7.99 -3.88 -12.24
C TYR A 62 8.86 -4.00 -13.50
N ASN A 63 9.42 -5.18 -13.72
CA ASN A 63 10.22 -5.49 -14.89
C ASN A 63 9.33 -6.04 -16.01
N LYS A 64 9.21 -5.30 -17.11
CA LYS A 64 8.38 -5.70 -18.26
C LYS A 64 8.99 -6.84 -19.07
N ASP A 65 10.31 -7.04 -19.00
CA ASP A 65 10.97 -8.14 -19.72
C ASP A 65 10.68 -9.49 -19.07
N THR A 66 10.51 -9.53 -17.75
CA THR A 66 10.19 -10.75 -16.98
C THR A 66 8.72 -10.85 -16.58
N ASP A 67 7.94 -9.80 -16.82
CA ASP A 67 6.53 -9.62 -16.47
C ASP A 67 6.25 -9.83 -14.97
N LYS A 68 7.14 -9.31 -14.11
CA LYS A 68 7.14 -9.54 -12.66
C LYS A 68 7.64 -8.34 -11.87
N ALA A 69 7.20 -8.28 -10.61
CA ALA A 69 7.85 -7.45 -9.60
C ALA A 69 9.17 -8.11 -9.16
N GLU A 70 10.24 -7.33 -9.18
CA GLU A 70 11.58 -7.71 -8.73
C GLU A 70 12.06 -6.78 -7.63
N ASP A 71 13.02 -7.25 -6.82
CA ASP A 71 13.64 -6.42 -5.78
C ASP A 71 14.37 -5.22 -6.40
N ILE A 72 14.22 -4.04 -5.80
CA ILE A 72 14.81 -2.79 -6.30
C ILE A 72 16.34 -2.85 -6.43
N SER A 73 17.02 -3.72 -5.68
CA SER A 73 18.46 -3.94 -5.82
C SER A 73 18.87 -4.44 -7.21
N SER A 74 18.02 -5.21 -7.90
CA SER A 74 18.32 -5.63 -9.28
C SER A 74 18.31 -4.44 -10.23
N LEU A 75 17.39 -3.48 -10.04
CA LEU A 75 17.32 -2.26 -10.83
C LEU A 75 18.52 -1.36 -10.58
N ILE A 76 18.90 -1.16 -9.31
CA ILE A 76 20.07 -0.35 -8.93
C ILE A 76 21.34 -0.92 -9.59
N ALA A 77 21.52 -2.24 -9.59
CA ALA A 77 22.66 -2.89 -10.24
C ALA A 77 22.70 -2.65 -11.77
N ILE A 78 21.53 -2.55 -12.42
CA ILE A 78 21.46 -2.18 -13.85
C ILE A 78 21.88 -0.72 -14.05
N PHE A 79 21.35 0.18 -13.22
CA PHE A 79 21.70 1.61 -13.26
C PHE A 79 23.19 1.86 -13.05
N GLU A 80 23.82 1.18 -12.10
CA GLU A 80 25.27 1.28 -11.84
C GLU A 80 26.12 0.79 -13.02
N LYS A 81 25.61 -0.16 -13.80
CA LYS A 81 26.34 -0.80 -14.91
C LYS A 81 26.18 -0.05 -16.24
N GLU A 82 24.97 0.38 -16.58
CA GLU A 82 24.66 0.96 -17.89
C GLU A 82 23.71 2.16 -17.87
N GLY A 83 23.19 2.57 -16.70
CA GLY A 83 22.17 3.62 -16.60
C GLY A 83 20.76 3.09 -16.88
N ASN A 84 19.83 3.98 -17.22
CA ASN A 84 18.41 3.62 -17.41
C ASN A 84 17.94 3.55 -18.88
N ILE A 85 18.82 3.81 -19.85
CA ILE A 85 18.44 3.93 -21.28
C ILE A 85 17.79 2.65 -21.83
N ASN A 86 18.28 1.47 -21.42
CA ASN A 86 17.76 0.18 -21.89
C ASN A 86 16.79 -0.46 -20.90
N VAL A 87 16.46 0.20 -19.80
CA VAL A 87 15.62 -0.39 -18.75
C VAL A 87 14.17 -0.37 -19.18
N ASN A 88 13.58 -1.56 -19.33
CA ASN A 88 12.17 -1.72 -19.65
C ASN A 88 11.33 -1.88 -18.38
N ALA A 89 11.22 -0.80 -17.60
CA ALA A 89 10.37 -0.74 -16.41
C ALA A 89 8.99 -0.16 -16.73
N GLU A 90 8.01 -0.42 -15.87
CA GLU A 90 6.84 0.47 -15.78
C GLU A 90 7.28 1.80 -15.13
N ALA A 91 7.16 2.89 -15.88
CA ALA A 91 7.59 4.22 -15.46
C ALA A 91 6.77 5.29 -16.20
N ASP A 92 6.82 6.53 -15.70
CA ASP A 92 6.15 7.67 -16.33
C ASP A 92 6.81 8.05 -17.68
N ASP A 93 6.06 8.74 -18.55
CA ASP A 93 6.53 9.09 -19.90
C ASP A 93 7.67 10.12 -19.91
N ASP A 94 7.93 10.81 -18.79
CA ASP A 94 8.88 11.92 -18.66
C ASP A 94 10.14 11.57 -17.83
N VAL A 95 10.45 10.28 -17.69
CA VAL A 95 11.67 9.84 -16.99
C VAL A 95 12.94 10.35 -17.68
N GLU A 96 13.76 11.10 -16.94
CA GLU A 96 15.05 11.58 -17.42
C GLU A 96 16.02 10.41 -17.64
N GLN A 97 16.70 10.43 -18.79
CA GLN A 97 17.71 9.44 -19.12
C GLN A 97 19.06 9.80 -18.48
N PHE A 98 19.73 8.80 -17.92
CA PHE A 98 21.06 8.94 -17.32
C PHE A 98 21.96 7.76 -17.68
N SER A 99 23.27 8.05 -17.75
CA SER A 99 24.32 7.05 -17.90
C SER A 99 24.73 6.46 -16.54
N ALA A 100 25.43 5.33 -16.59
CA ALA A 100 26.06 4.75 -15.41
C ALA A 100 27.02 5.73 -14.70
N GLU A 101 27.75 6.56 -15.46
CA GLU A 101 28.66 7.56 -14.89
C GLU A 101 27.91 8.63 -14.10
N GLN A 102 26.76 9.08 -14.60
CA GLN A 102 25.91 10.05 -13.91
C GLN A 102 25.29 9.45 -12.65
N TRP A 103 24.85 8.19 -12.70
CA TRP A 103 24.31 7.48 -11.54
C TRP A 103 25.37 7.30 -10.44
N ASN A 104 26.58 6.85 -10.80
CA ASN A 104 27.66 6.60 -9.85
C ASN A 104 28.32 7.89 -9.29
N ALA A 105 28.02 9.05 -9.87
CA ALA A 105 28.52 10.35 -9.42
C ALA A 105 27.59 11.04 -8.39
N PHE A 106 26.41 10.49 -8.14
CA PHE A 106 25.43 10.98 -7.17
C PHE A 106 25.73 10.46 -5.75
#